data_AF-A0A1V4H916-F1
#
_entry.id   AF-A0A1V4H916-F1
#
_cell.length_a   1.000
_cell.length_b   1.000
_cell.length_c   1.000
_cell.angle_alpha   90.00
_cell.angle_beta   90.00
_cell.angle_gamma   90.00
#
_symmetry.space_group_name_H-M   'P 1'
#
loop_
_entity.id
_entity.type
_entity.pdbx_description
1 polymer ?
#
loop_
_entity_poly.entity_id
_entity_poly.type
_entity_poly.pdbx_seq_one_letter_code
_entity_poly.pdbx_strand_id
1 'polypeptide(L)'
;MWKLLSSWFMNLYALLAVAPFITFILLWLLVYVFLRDKKMTTRLTMDVTTFFLLGSVSLMWNQLFHTNFGFWLIALVLLIAFGIIGGYQTNLKGKTDLMRVSRVVWRLSFLGLSALYILLFFLHVGKNYIFLT
;
A
#
# COMPACT_ATOMS: atom_id res chain seq x y z
N MET A 1 -29.59 17.96 0.91
CA MET A 1 -29.27 16.79 1.77
C MET A 1 -28.34 15.78 1.07
N TRP A 2 -28.70 15.26 -0.11
CA TRP A 2 -27.93 14.21 -0.80
C TRP A 2 -26.49 14.62 -1.20
N LYS A 3 -26.31 15.87 -1.67
CA LYS A 3 -24.98 16.42 -2.02
C LYS A 3 -24.03 16.59 -0.83
N LEU A 4 -24.59 16.87 0.36
CA LEU A 4 -23.81 16.95 1.60
C LEU A 4 -23.34 15.55 2.01
N LEU A 5 -24.23 14.56 2.04
CA LEU A 5 -23.88 13.16 2.31
C LEU A 5 -22.80 12.66 1.35
N SER A 6 -22.94 12.87 0.04
CA SER A 6 -21.92 12.46 -0.92
C SER A 6 -20.57 13.14 -0.70
N SER A 7 -20.55 14.43 -0.33
CA SER A 7 -19.29 15.11 0.00
C SER A 7 -18.65 14.59 1.29
N TRP A 8 -19.44 14.19 2.28
CA TRP A 8 -18.93 13.56 3.50
C TRP A 8 -18.33 12.18 3.21
N PHE A 9 -18.98 11.36 2.38
CA PHE A 9 -18.43 10.07 1.95
C PHE A 9 -17.17 10.25 1.10
N MET A 10 -17.14 11.21 0.19
CA MET A 10 -15.95 11.50 -0.62
C MET A 10 -14.80 12.07 0.20
N ASN A 11 -15.05 12.91 1.21
CA ASN A 11 -14.01 13.43 2.10
C ASN A 11 -13.51 12.37 3.07
N LEU A 12 -14.38 11.49 3.58
CA LEU A 12 -13.95 10.32 4.37
C LEU A 12 -13.13 9.36 3.53
N TYR A 13 -13.57 9.08 2.30
CA TYR A 13 -12.82 8.25 1.35
C TYR A 13 -11.48 8.91 1.00
N ALA A 14 -11.45 10.22 0.79
CA ALA A 14 -10.22 10.97 0.57
C ALA A 14 -9.30 10.90 1.80
N LEU A 15 -9.80 11.10 3.03
CA LEU A 15 -9.02 10.96 4.27
C LEU A 15 -8.47 9.55 4.49
N LEU A 16 -9.28 8.53 4.20
CA LEU A 16 -8.91 7.12 4.30
C LEU A 16 -7.89 6.73 3.20
N ALA A 17 -8.09 7.19 1.97
CA ALA A 17 -7.18 7.00 0.85
C ALA A 17 -5.87 7.79 1.03
N VAL A 18 -5.94 8.95 1.69
CA VAL A 18 -4.82 9.85 1.96
C VAL A 18 -3.95 9.35 3.12
N ALA A 19 -4.41 8.37 3.88
CA ALA A 19 -3.62 7.79 4.95
C ALA A 19 -3.78 6.27 5.00
N PRO A 20 -3.01 5.52 4.19
CA PRO A 20 -2.96 4.06 4.27
C PRO A 20 -2.63 3.57 5.69
N PHE A 21 -1.96 4.38 6.53
CA PHE A 21 -1.77 4.12 7.96
C PHE A 21 -3.06 4.20 8.79
N ILE A 22 -3.94 5.17 8.52
CA ILE A 22 -5.24 5.27 9.18
C ILE A 22 -6.13 4.10 8.74
N THR A 23 -6.11 3.78 7.44
CA THR A 23 -6.82 2.63 6.89
C THR A 23 -6.28 1.31 7.46
N PHE A 24 -4.96 1.21 7.67
CA PHE A 24 -4.34 0.08 8.39
C PHE A 24 -4.88 -0.07 9.80
N ILE A 25 -4.90 1.02 10.60
CA ILE A 25 -5.36 1.00 11.99
C ILE A 25 -6.85 0.64 12.07
N LEU A 26 -7.68 1.20 11.20
CA LEU A 26 -9.12 0.94 11.15
C LEU A 26 -9.43 -0.50 10.75
N LEU A 27 -8.80 -0.99 9.67
CA LEU A 27 -8.94 -2.40 9.27
C LEU A 27 -8.42 -3.34 10.36
N TRP A 28 -7.33 -2.98 11.03
CA TRP A 28 -6.78 -3.76 12.11
C TRP A 28 -7.77 -3.90 13.27
N LEU A 29 -8.38 -2.79 13.70
CA LEU A 29 -9.40 -2.79 14.74
C LEU A 29 -10.62 -3.65 14.34
N LEU A 30 -11.08 -3.50 13.10
CA LEU A 30 -12.25 -4.23 12.59
C LEU A 30 -11.97 -5.75 12.55
N VAL A 31 -10.83 -6.16 11.99
CA VAL A 31 -10.43 -7.57 11.92
C VAL A 31 -10.14 -8.11 13.33
N TYR A 32 -9.60 -7.30 14.24
CA TYR A 32 -9.32 -7.71 15.63
C TYR A 32 -10.61 -8.08 16.38
N VAL A 33 -11.67 -7.29 16.20
CA VAL A 33 -12.98 -7.56 16.83
C VAL A 33 -13.58 -8.88 16.35
N PHE A 34 -13.39 -9.23 15.07
CA PHE A 34 -13.89 -10.48 14.49
C PHE A 34 -13.03 -11.71 14.80
N LEU A 35 -11.71 -11.63 14.63
CA LEU A 35 -10.81 -12.78 14.75
C LEU A 35 -10.33 -13.04 16.18
N ARG A 36 -10.28 -12.00 17.04
CA ARG A 36 -9.69 -12.00 18.41
C ARG A 36 -8.24 -12.51 18.54
N ASP A 37 -7.62 -12.98 17.45
CA ASP A 37 -6.22 -13.38 17.39
C ASP A 37 -5.35 -12.23 16.84
N LYS A 38 -4.48 -11.67 17.69
CA LYS A 38 -3.59 -10.55 17.33
C LYS A 38 -2.61 -10.88 16.20
N LYS A 39 -2.09 -12.12 16.13
CA LYS A 39 -1.08 -12.52 15.14
C LYS A 39 -1.70 -12.78 13.77
N MET A 40 -2.92 -13.31 13.73
CA MET A 40 -3.61 -13.55 12.46
C MET A 40 -4.25 -12.26 11.94
N THR A 41 -4.82 -11.44 12.82
CA THR A 41 -5.36 -10.11 12.51
C THR A 41 -4.34 -9.22 11.84
N THR A 42 -3.13 -9.10 12.41
CA THR A 42 -2.05 -8.28 11.84
C THR A 42 -1.66 -8.73 10.43
N ARG A 43 -1.53 -10.04 10.20
CA ARG A 43 -1.17 -10.57 8.87
C ARG A 43 -2.25 -10.27 7.84
N LEU A 44 -3.50 -10.55 8.17
CA LEU A 44 -4.62 -10.38 7.25
C LEU A 44 -4.85 -8.90 6.93
N THR A 45 -4.72 -8.04 7.95
CA THR A 45 -4.79 -6.59 7.76
C THR A 45 -3.65 -6.06 6.89
N MET A 46 -2.41 -6.54 7.08
CA MET A 46 -1.29 -6.16 6.21
C MET A 46 -1.56 -6.55 4.77
N ASP A 47 -1.98 -7.79 4.51
CA ASP A 47 -2.23 -8.26 3.14
C ASP A 47 -3.30 -7.39 2.46
N VAL A 48 -4.42 -7.14 3.12
CA VAL A 48 -5.51 -6.28 2.62
C VAL A 48 -5.02 -4.84 2.41
N THR A 49 -4.33 -4.26 3.39
CA THR A 49 -3.87 -2.86 3.30
C THR A 49 -2.83 -2.68 2.21
N THR A 50 -2.03 -3.72 1.91
CA THR A 50 -1.02 -3.63 0.85
C THR A 50 -1.67 -3.53 -0.53
N PHE A 51 -2.79 -4.20 -0.77
CA PHE A 51 -3.58 -3.99 -1.98
C PHE A 51 -4.09 -2.55 -2.10
N PHE A 52 -4.60 -1.98 -1.01
CA PHE A 52 -5.02 -0.57 -0.98
C PHE A 52 -3.85 0.40 -1.21
N LEU A 53 -2.68 0.13 -0.62
CA LEU A 53 -1.45 0.90 -0.82
C LEU A 53 -1.00 0.86 -2.27
N LEU A 54 -1.06 -0.31 -2.92
CA LEU A 54 -0.71 -0.47 -4.33
C LEU A 54 -1.56 0.43 -5.24
N GLY A 55 -2.88 0.44 -5.02
CA GLY A 55 -3.79 1.31 -5.74
C GLY A 55 -3.55 2.79 -5.45
N SER A 56 -3.42 3.15 -4.17
CA SER A 56 -3.26 4.54 -3.74
C SER A 56 -1.96 5.15 -4.25
N VAL A 57 -0.83 4.45 -4.10
CA VAL A 57 0.48 4.89 -4.61
C VAL A 57 0.48 4.99 -6.14
N SER A 58 -0.15 4.03 -6.83
CA SER A 58 -0.28 4.10 -8.29
C SER A 58 -1.07 5.33 -8.74
N LEU A 59 -2.20 5.61 -8.11
CA LEU A 59 -3.02 6.78 -8.45
C LEU A 59 -2.27 8.08 -8.18
N MET A 60 -1.59 8.18 -7.03
CA MET A 60 -0.79 9.37 -6.70
C MET A 60 0.36 9.57 -7.69
N TRP A 61 1.06 8.51 -8.08
CA TRP A 61 2.10 8.58 -9.11
C TRP A 61 1.54 9.12 -10.43
N ASN A 62 0.42 8.55 -10.88
CA ASN A 62 -0.22 8.94 -12.13
C ASN A 62 -0.67 10.41 -12.12
N GLN A 63 -1.20 10.89 -10.98
CA GLN A 63 -1.58 12.29 -10.79
C GLN A 63 -0.39 13.25 -10.75
N LEU A 64 0.72 12.84 -10.13
CA LEU A 64 1.87 13.71 -9.91
C LEU A 64 2.72 13.89 -11.18
N PHE A 65 2.87 12.79 -11.94
CA PHE A 65 3.67 12.73 -13.17
C PHE A 65 2.83 12.79 -14.46
N HIS A 66 1.49 12.87 -14.37
CA HIS A 66 0.57 12.82 -15.52
C HIS A 66 0.80 11.61 -16.45
N THR A 67 1.09 10.45 -15.86
CA THR A 67 1.33 9.18 -16.58
C THR A 67 0.33 8.12 -16.17
N ASN A 68 0.22 7.02 -16.92
CA ASN A 68 -0.56 5.82 -16.52
C ASN A 68 0.35 4.66 -16.06
N PHE A 69 1.62 4.94 -15.77
CA PHE A 69 2.66 3.92 -15.58
C PHE A 69 2.87 3.52 -14.11
N GLY A 70 2.23 4.19 -13.14
CA GLY A 70 2.45 3.95 -11.70
C GLY A 70 2.21 2.50 -11.28
N PHE A 71 1.12 1.89 -11.75
CA PHE A 71 0.78 0.51 -11.42
C PHE A 71 1.83 -0.48 -11.96
N TRP A 72 2.22 -0.31 -13.22
CA TRP A 72 3.21 -1.15 -13.89
C TRP A 72 4.58 -1.05 -13.23
N LEU A 73 4.98 0.15 -12.81
CA LEU A 73 6.23 0.39 -12.10
C LEU A 73 6.23 -0.39 -10.78
N ILE A 74 5.16 -0.29 -9.98
CA ILE A 74 5.06 -1.03 -8.72
C ILE A 74 5.08 -2.54 -8.99
N ALA A 75 4.28 -3.03 -9.94
CA ALA A 75 4.23 -4.45 -10.28
C ALA A 75 5.62 -4.98 -10.71
N LEU A 76 6.37 -4.20 -11.49
CA LEU A 76 7.72 -4.55 -11.92
C LEU A 76 8.69 -4.62 -10.74
N VAL A 77 8.65 -3.65 -9.82
CA VAL A 77 9.45 -3.68 -8.59
C VAL A 77 9.13 -4.90 -7.74
N LEU A 78 7.84 -5.27 -7.64
CA LEU A 78 7.40 -6.47 -6.91
C LEU A 78 7.91 -7.77 -7.54
N LEU A 79 7.86 -7.87 -8.86
CA LEU A 79 8.38 -9.04 -9.59
C LEU A 79 9.90 -9.16 -9.44
N ILE A 80 10.64 -8.05 -9.51
CA ILE A 80 12.08 -8.04 -9.27
C ILE A 80 12.39 -8.48 -7.84
N ALA A 81 11.68 -7.91 -6.84
CA ALA A 81 11.85 -8.31 -5.45
C ALA A 81 11.55 -9.80 -5.24
N PHE A 82 10.50 -10.32 -5.89
CA PHE A 82 10.16 -11.73 -5.87
C PHE A 82 11.26 -12.60 -6.47
N GLY A 83 11.81 -12.22 -7.62
CA GLY A 83 12.91 -12.92 -8.28
C GLY A 83 14.19 -12.94 -7.43
N ILE A 84 14.57 -11.80 -6.85
CA ILE A 84 15.77 -11.68 -6.00
C ILE A 84 15.62 -12.54 -4.74
N ILE A 85 14.50 -12.41 -4.02
CA ILE A 85 14.28 -13.14 -2.76
C ILE A 85 14.11 -14.64 -3.03
N GLY A 86 13.45 -15.01 -4.13
CA GLY A 86 13.35 -16.40 -4.58
C GLY A 86 14.73 -16.99 -4.91
N GLY A 87 15.52 -16.29 -5.73
CA GLY A 87 16.88 -16.71 -6.08
C GLY A 87 17.80 -16.82 -4.86
N TYR A 88 17.72 -15.86 -3.93
CA TYR A 88 18.50 -15.89 -2.69
C TYR A 88 18.11 -17.07 -1.79
N GLN A 89 16.82 -17.39 -1.66
CA GLN A 89 16.37 -18.57 -0.93
C GLN A 89 16.83 -19.88 -1.58
N THR A 90 16.79 -19.97 -2.92
CA THR A 90 17.25 -21.15 -3.66
C THR A 90 18.74 -21.41 -3.40
N ASN A 91 19.58 -20.36 -3.45
CA ASN A 91 21.01 -20.49 -3.21
C ASN A 91 21.36 -20.86 -1.76
N LEU A 92 20.62 -20.35 -0.77
CA LEU A 92 20.92 -20.61 0.64
C LEU A 92 20.37 -21.93 1.19
N LYS A 93 19.21 -22.38 0.73
CA LYS A 93 18.50 -23.52 1.31
C LYS A 93 18.32 -24.70 0.36
N GLY A 94 18.71 -24.55 -0.91
CA GLY A 94 18.56 -25.58 -1.95
C GLY A 94 17.11 -25.90 -2.35
N LYS A 95 16.11 -25.40 -1.60
CA LYS A 95 14.69 -25.54 -1.88
C LYS A 95 14.00 -24.19 -1.76
N THR A 96 13.29 -23.80 -2.81
CA THR A 96 12.53 -22.55 -2.85
C THR A 96 11.11 -22.79 -2.35
N ASP A 97 10.80 -22.27 -1.16
CA ASP A 97 9.43 -22.24 -0.68
C ASP A 97 8.74 -20.98 -1.23
N LEU A 98 8.05 -21.14 -2.36
CA LEU A 98 7.33 -20.05 -3.05
C LEU A 98 6.32 -19.36 -2.14
N MET A 99 5.66 -20.08 -1.23
CA MET A 99 4.72 -19.46 -0.28
C MET A 99 5.44 -18.58 0.74
N ARG A 100 6.66 -18.96 1.14
CA ARG A 100 7.47 -18.17 2.06
C ARG A 100 8.05 -16.94 1.37
N VAL A 101 8.56 -17.08 0.14
CA VAL A 101 9.04 -15.97 -0.68
C VAL A 101 7.93 -14.96 -0.92
N SER A 102 6.76 -15.40 -1.39
CA SER A 102 5.60 -14.54 -1.63
C SER A 102 5.22 -13.75 -0.38
N ARG A 103 5.15 -14.40 0.79
CA ARG A 103 4.87 -13.72 2.07
C ARG A 103 5.90 -12.67 2.45
N VAL A 104 7.19 -12.95 2.23
CA VAL A 104 8.27 -12.02 2.57
C VAL A 104 8.25 -10.82 1.63
N VAL A 105 8.07 -11.08 0.33
CA VAL A 105 7.91 -10.03 -0.68
C VAL A 105 6.72 -9.17 -0.29
N TRP A 106 5.57 -9.75 0.02
CA TRP A 106 4.37 -8.99 0.37
C TRP A 106 4.59 -8.06 1.56
N ARG A 107 5.31 -8.53 2.58
CA ARG A 107 5.66 -7.72 3.76
C ARG A 107 6.61 -6.58 3.42
N LEU A 108 7.60 -6.84 2.56
CA LEU A 108 8.52 -5.79 2.09
C LEU A 108 7.78 -4.77 1.21
N SER A 109 6.84 -5.21 0.39
CA SER A 109 5.97 -4.34 -0.40
C SER A 109 5.17 -3.41 0.48
N PHE A 110 4.56 -3.92 1.56
CA PHE A 110 3.83 -3.08 2.51
C PHE A 110 4.71 -1.96 3.05
N LEU A 111 5.90 -2.32 3.53
CA LEU A 111 6.83 -1.36 4.12
C LEU A 111 7.33 -0.36 3.07
N GLY A 112 7.74 -0.84 1.90
CA GLY A 112 8.22 -0.01 0.79
C GLY A 112 7.14 0.92 0.22
N LEU A 113 5.93 0.41 -0.01
CA LEU A 113 4.79 1.21 -0.49
C LEU A 113 4.36 2.23 0.55
N SER A 114 4.37 1.88 1.84
CA SER A 114 4.04 2.83 2.90
C SER A 114 5.05 3.99 2.99
N ALA A 115 6.34 3.70 2.84
CA ALA A 115 7.39 4.72 2.81
C ALA A 115 7.30 5.59 1.55
N LEU A 116 7.12 4.97 0.39
CA LEU A 116 6.94 5.66 -0.88
C LEU A 116 5.68 6.53 -0.88
N TYR A 117 4.60 6.07 -0.25
CA TYR A 117 3.39 6.84 -0.05
C TYR A 117 3.67 8.12 0.74
N ILE A 118 4.35 8.03 1.88
CA ILE A 118 4.72 9.21 2.70
C ILE A 118 5.55 10.19 1.87
N LEU A 119 6.57 9.71 1.15
CA LEU A 119 7.42 10.54 0.31
C LEU A 119 6.62 11.26 -0.78
N LEU A 120 5.80 10.53 -1.54
CA LEU A 120 4.97 11.11 -2.59
C LEU A 120 3.92 12.06 -2.00
N PHE A 121 3.42 11.82 -0.79
CA PHE A 121 2.45 12.69 -0.14
C PHE A 121 3.07 14.05 0.14
N PHE A 122 4.28 14.09 0.72
CA PHE A 122 5.01 15.34 0.92
C PHE A 122 5.30 16.06 -0.40
N LEU A 123 5.65 15.33 -1.47
CA LEU A 123 5.86 15.93 -2.79
C LEU A 123 4.57 16.49 -3.40
N HIS A 124 3.45 15.79 -3.25
CA HIS A 124 2.15 16.22 -3.76
C HIS A 124 1.67 17.47 -3.04
N VAL A 125 1.78 17.48 -1.71
CA VAL A 125 1.46 18.62 -0.86
C VAL A 125 2.38 19.80 -1.17
N GLY A 126 3.69 19.57 -1.28
CA GLY A 126 4.67 20.59 -1.66
C GLY A 126 4.36 21.21 -3.03
N LYS A 127 4.05 20.40 -4.05
CA LYS A 127 3.64 20.88 -5.37
C LYS A 127 2.39 21.76 -5.27
N ASN A 128 1.36 21.32 -4.55
CA ASN A 128 0.15 22.14 -4.41
C ASN A 128 0.42 23.48 -3.72
N TYR A 129 1.24 23.52 -2.65
CA TYR A 129 1.56 24.78 -1.99
C TYR A 129 2.49 25.69 -2.80
N ILE A 130 3.41 25.13 -3.58
CA ILE A 130 4.37 25.92 -4.39
C ILE A 130 3.71 26.48 -5.66
N PHE A 131 2.75 25.78 -6.27
CA PHE A 131 2.05 26.26 -7.48
C PHE A 131 0.86 27.19 -7.18
N LEU A 132 0.57 27.48 -5.91
CA LEU A 132 -0.48 28.41 -5.46
C LEU A 132 0.06 29.83 -5.14
N THR A 133 1.34 30.10 -5.39
CA THR A 133 1.94 31.46 -5.42
C THR A 133 2.38 31.78 -6.84
#